data_AF-A0A370TIY4-F1
#
_entry.id   AF-A0A370TIY4-F1
#
_cell.length_a   1.000
_cell.length_b   1.000
_cell.length_c   1.000
_cell.angle_alpha   90.00
_cell.angle_beta   90.00
_cell.angle_gamma   90.00
#
_symmetry.space_group_name_H-M   'P 1'
#
loop_
_entity.id
_entity.type
_entity.pdbx_description
1 polymer ?
#
loop_
_entity_poly.entity_id
_entity_poly.type
_entity_poly.pdbx_seq_one_letter_code
_entity_poly.pdbx_strand_id
1 'polypeptide(L)'
;MYDPVDCLRYDGREIPEKRTAILQGFEKAAGSKVLLISRATGGVGWNIAAASVVILCGPWWKSQWEHWEQAIKRAHRPGQTREVLANKMEADNCALEGYKVGLISEERWGPAKGLGQP
;
A
#
# COMPACT_ATOMS: atom_id res chain seq x y z
N MET A 1 -11.63 25.95 0.79
CA MET A 1 -12.56 25.26 1.70
C MET A 1 -12.16 23.79 1.67
N TYR A 2 -11.63 23.25 2.77
CA TYR A 2 -11.23 21.84 2.83
C TYR A 2 -12.47 21.04 3.26
N ASP A 3 -12.90 20.10 2.43
CA ASP A 3 -13.97 19.18 2.81
C ASP A 3 -13.35 18.13 3.74
N PRO A 4 -13.75 18.05 5.02
CA PRO A 4 -13.13 17.11 5.95
C PRO A 4 -13.46 15.67 5.54
N VAL A 5 -12.46 14.98 5.02
CA VAL A 5 -12.58 13.54 4.70
C VAL A 5 -12.31 12.72 5.96
N ASP A 6 -13.27 11.86 6.30
CA ASP A 6 -13.12 10.93 7.40
C ASP A 6 -11.98 9.93 7.13
N CYS A 7 -10.98 9.96 8.02
CA CYS A 7 -9.80 9.12 7.93
C CYS A 7 -9.78 8.06 9.03
N LEU A 8 -9.54 6.81 8.64
CA LEU A 8 -9.21 5.71 9.54
C LEU A 8 -7.69 5.45 9.48
N ARG A 9 -7.09 5.05 10.61
CA ARG A 9 -5.65 4.81 10.72
C ARG A 9 -5.37 3.38 11.12
N TYR A 10 -4.56 2.68 10.33
CA TYR A 10 -4.10 1.32 10.57
C TYR A 10 -2.56 1.30 10.60
N ASP A 11 -1.98 1.25 11.79
CA ASP A 11 -0.53 1.15 11.95
C ASP A 11 -0.08 0.28 13.14
N GLY A 12 1.23 0.19 13.32
CA GLY A 12 1.86 -0.66 14.34
C GLY A 12 1.55 -0.27 15.78
N ARG A 13 1.00 0.93 16.03
CA ARG A 13 0.68 1.45 17.37
C ARG A 13 -0.72 1.04 17.83
N GLU A 14 -1.58 0.64 16.90
CA GLU A 14 -2.90 0.11 17.24
C GLU A 14 -2.82 -1.32 17.78
N ILE A 15 -3.61 -1.62 18.80
CA ILE A 15 -3.75 -2.98 19.33
C ILE A 15 -4.47 -3.89 18.32
N PRO A 16 -4.20 -5.21 18.29
CA PRO A 16 -4.76 -6.13 17.30
C PRO A 16 -6.28 -6.09 17.20
N GLU A 17 -7.00 -5.94 18.32
CA GLU A 17 -8.46 -5.90 18.37
C GLU A 17 -9.00 -4.66 17.65
N LYS A 18 -8.37 -3.49 17.86
CA LYS A 18 -8.75 -2.24 17.20
C LYS A 18 -8.51 -2.30 15.70
N ARG A 19 -7.42 -2.96 15.27
CA ARG A 19 -7.11 -3.14 13.85
C ARG A 19 -8.23 -3.85 13.09
N THR A 20 -8.81 -4.89 13.68
CA THR A 20 -9.97 -5.59 13.08
C THR A 20 -11.20 -4.69 13.00
N ALA A 21 -11.49 -3.95 14.06
CA ALA A 21 -12.62 -3.00 14.07
C ALA A 21 -12.45 -1.88 13.03
N ILE A 22 -11.23 -1.37 12.83
CA ILE A 22 -10.90 -0.37 11.81
C ILE A 22 -11.18 -0.91 10.40
N LEU A 23 -10.75 -2.14 10.10
CA LEU A 23 -10.99 -2.76 8.80
C LEU A 23 -12.49 -2.98 8.53
N GLN A 24 -13.23 -3.47 9.53
CA GLN A 24 -14.68 -3.63 9.42
C GLN A 24 -15.39 -2.29 9.25
N GLY A 25 -14.94 -1.25 9.95
CA GLY A 25 -15.46 0.11 9.82
C GLY A 25 -15.22 0.70 8.43
N PHE A 26 -14.06 0.41 7.83
CA PHE A 26 -13.75 0.80 6.46
C PHE A 26 -14.61 0.05 5.43
N GLU A 27 -14.82 -1.26 5.61
CA GLU A 27 -15.64 -2.08 4.73
C GLU A 27 -17.13 -1.69 4.75
N LYS A 28 -17.64 -1.28 5.91
CA LYS A 28 -19.05 -0.87 6.09
C LYS A 28 -19.30 0.63 5.90
N ALA A 29 -18.26 1.41 5.60
CA ALA A 29 -18.40 2.86 5.52
C ALA A 29 -19.34 3.26 4.37
N ALA A 30 -20.34 4.08 4.69
CA ALA A 30 -21.15 4.76 3.68
C ALA A 30 -20.42 6.02 3.22
N GLY A 31 -20.23 6.17 1.91
CA GLY A 31 -19.54 7.33 1.31
C GLY A 31 -18.01 7.19 1.24
N SER A 32 -17.33 8.29 0.93
CA SER A 32 -15.89 8.33 0.75
C SER A 32 -15.17 8.29 2.11
N LYS A 33 -14.40 7.23 2.35
CA LYS A 33 -13.47 7.16 3.49
C LYS A 33 -12.05 6.86 3.04
N VAL A 34 -11.09 7.38 3.80
CA VAL A 34 -9.66 7.15 3.58
C VAL A 34 -9.14 6.25 4.68
N LEU A 35 -8.37 5.22 4.30
CA LEU A 35 -7.67 4.35 5.23
C LEU A 35 -6.17 4.59 5.09
N LEU A 36 -5.56 5.15 6.13
CA LEU A 36 -4.12 5.37 6.22
C LEU A 36 -3.46 4.11 6.76
N ILE A 37 -2.58 3.50 5.96
CA ILE A 37 -1.94 2.24 6.29
C ILE A 37 -0.43 2.43 6.36
N SER A 38 0.19 2.00 7.45
CA SER A 38 1.65 1.91 7.51
C SER A 38 2.15 0.62 6.86
N ARG A 39 3.27 0.67 6.12
CA ARG A 39 3.87 -0.53 5.55
C ARG A 39 4.23 -1.60 6.58
N ALA A 40 4.69 -1.18 7.76
CA ALA A 40 5.23 -2.07 8.79
C ALA A 40 4.22 -3.12 9.24
N THR A 41 2.94 -2.90 8.96
CA THR A 41 1.88 -3.81 9.33
C THR A 41 1.45 -4.71 8.13
N GLY A 42 1.99 -4.52 6.92
CA GLY A 42 1.57 -5.19 5.67
C GLY A 42 1.80 -6.70 5.59
N GLY A 43 2.53 -7.29 6.54
CA GLY A 43 2.64 -8.74 6.69
C GLY A 43 1.41 -9.40 7.31
N VAL A 44 0.45 -8.62 7.83
CA VAL A 44 -0.67 -9.13 8.63
C VAL A 44 -1.97 -9.25 7.82
N GLY A 45 -1.95 -9.84 6.63
CA GLY A 45 -3.15 -10.44 6.03
C GLY A 45 -4.43 -9.59 5.90
N TRP A 46 -4.35 -8.28 5.65
CA TRP A 46 -5.56 -7.43 5.63
C TRP A 46 -6.50 -7.73 4.47
N ASN A 47 -7.80 -7.58 4.75
CA ASN A 47 -8.85 -7.61 3.76
C ASN A 47 -9.31 -6.18 3.47
N ILE A 48 -8.72 -5.54 2.46
CA ILE A 48 -9.11 -4.18 2.02
C ILE A 48 -9.88 -4.23 0.69
N ALA A 49 -10.67 -5.29 0.47
CA ALA A 49 -11.46 -5.47 -0.74
C ALA A 49 -12.45 -4.31 -1.01
N ALA A 50 -12.81 -3.54 0.03
CA ALA A 50 -13.62 -2.33 -0.11
C ALA A 50 -12.85 -1.11 -0.66
N ALA A 51 -11.53 -1.18 -0.85
CA ALA A 51 -10.76 -0.10 -1.45
C ALA A 51 -10.88 -0.15 -2.98
N SER A 52 -11.28 0.97 -3.60
CA SER A 52 -11.28 1.16 -5.06
C SER A 52 -10.13 2.05 -5.53
N VAL A 53 -9.45 2.76 -4.61
CA VAL A 53 -8.29 3.59 -4.92
C VAL A 53 -7.19 3.25 -3.93
N VAL A 54 -6.02 2.91 -4.45
CA VAL A 54 -4.80 2.65 -3.69
C VAL A 54 -3.76 3.68 -4.07
N ILE A 55 -3.30 4.47 -3.11
CA ILE A 55 -2.26 5.48 -3.31
C ILE A 55 -1.01 5.01 -2.58
N LEU A 56 0.08 4.86 -3.33
CA LEU A 56 1.40 4.54 -2.80
C LEU A 56 2.21 5.83 -2.71
N CYS A 57 2.54 6.23 -1.49
CA CYS A 57 3.28 7.47 -1.25
C CYS A 57 4.80 7.21 -1.24
N GLY A 58 5.44 7.57 -2.34
CA GLY A 58 6.89 7.58 -2.52
C GLY A 58 7.50 6.19 -2.79
N PRO A 59 8.71 6.16 -3.38
CA PRO A 59 9.52 4.95 -3.48
C PRO A 59 10.07 4.56 -2.10
N TRP A 60 10.13 3.26 -1.83
CA TRP A 60 10.70 2.73 -0.60
C TRP A 60 12.09 2.15 -0.82
N TRP A 61 12.89 2.09 0.24
CA TRP A 61 14.31 1.74 0.16
C TRP A 61 14.67 0.35 -0.37
N LYS A 62 13.72 -0.59 -0.50
CA LYS A 62 13.98 -1.95 -1.00
C LYS A 62 12.92 -2.37 -2.00
N SER A 63 13.32 -2.95 -3.14
CA SER A 63 12.41 -3.44 -4.17
C SER A 63 11.51 -4.56 -3.65
N GLN A 64 12.04 -5.48 -2.84
CA GLN A 64 11.22 -6.51 -2.19
C GLN A 64 10.22 -5.92 -1.19
N TRP A 65 10.47 -4.72 -0.65
CA TRP A 65 9.53 -4.08 0.27
C TRP A 65 8.45 -3.29 -0.46
N GLU A 66 8.65 -3.03 -1.75
CA GLU A 66 7.64 -2.69 -2.74
C GLU A 66 6.74 -3.91 -3.06
N HIS A 67 6.30 -4.66 -2.05
CA HIS A 67 5.15 -5.56 -2.17
C HIS A 67 3.83 -4.77 -2.32
N TRP A 68 3.84 -3.70 -3.12
CA TRP A 68 2.65 -2.95 -3.51
C TRP A 68 1.67 -3.86 -4.24
N GLU A 69 2.18 -4.84 -4.99
CA GLU A 69 1.36 -5.89 -5.57
C GLU A 69 0.53 -6.60 -4.51
N GLN A 70 1.04 -6.81 -3.28
CA GLN A 70 0.24 -7.42 -2.23
C GLN A 70 -0.90 -6.50 -1.81
N ALA A 71 -0.64 -5.20 -1.62
CA ALA A 71 -1.68 -4.22 -1.29
C ALA A 71 -2.75 -4.12 -2.37
N ILE A 72 -2.34 -4.05 -3.64
CA ILE A 72 -3.24 -4.05 -4.80
C ILE A 72 -4.00 -5.37 -4.89
N LYS A 73 -3.33 -6.52 -4.78
CA LYS A 73 -3.97 -7.85 -4.76
C LYS A 73 -4.98 -7.99 -3.60
N ARG A 74 -4.80 -7.27 -2.48
CA ARG A 74 -5.80 -7.22 -1.39
C ARG A 74 -7.03 -6.38 -1.74
N ALA A 75 -6.89 -5.37 -2.60
CA ALA A 75 -8.01 -4.58 -3.12
C ALA A 75 -8.74 -5.31 -4.26
N HIS A 76 -8.01 -5.98 -5.17
CA HIS A 76 -8.55 -6.82 -6.26
C HIS A 76 -9.03 -8.21 -5.79
N ARG A 77 -9.71 -8.27 -4.64
CA ARG A 77 -10.20 -9.53 -4.09
C ARG A 77 -11.54 -9.94 -4.72
N PRO A 78 -11.86 -11.25 -4.85
CA PRO A 78 -13.19 -11.69 -5.29
C PRO A 78 -14.29 -11.04 -4.44
N GLY A 79 -15.28 -10.43 -5.10
CA GLY A 79 -16.35 -9.66 -4.46
C GLY A 79 -16.23 -8.14 -4.62
N GLN A 80 -15.09 -7.62 -5.07
CA GLN A 80 -14.99 -6.22 -5.48
C GLN A 80 -15.68 -6.02 -6.83
N THR A 81 -16.65 -5.11 -6.87
CA THR A 81 -17.45 -4.78 -8.07
C THR A 81 -17.02 -3.48 -8.73
N ARG A 82 -16.21 -2.67 -8.05
CA ARG A 82 -15.68 -1.40 -8.55
C ARG A 82 -14.29 -1.60 -9.16
N GLU A 83 -13.98 -0.80 -10.17
CA GLU A 83 -12.62 -0.70 -10.69
C GLU A 83 -11.68 -0.26 -9.57
N VAL A 84 -10.52 -0.93 -9.48
CA VAL A 84 -9.48 -0.61 -8.53
C VAL A 84 -8.38 0.15 -9.26
N LEU A 85 -8.21 1.42 -8.90
CA LEU A 85 -7.15 2.28 -9.40
C LEU A 85 -5.98 2.26 -8.43
N ALA A 86 -4.78 2.06 -8.95
CA ALA A 86 -3.56 2.14 -8.17
C ALA A 86 -2.64 3.20 -8.73
N ASN A 87 -2.33 4.20 -7.90
CA ASN A 87 -1.45 5.30 -8.27
C ASN A 87 -0.23 5.29 -7.35
N LYS A 88 0.95 5.40 -7.96
CA LYS A 88 2.20 5.66 -7.25
C LYS A 88 2.50 7.15 -7.35
N MET A 89 2.70 7.78 -6.20
CA MET A 89 3.12 9.17 -6.11
C MET A 89 4.62 9.19 -5.83
N GLU A 90 5.34 9.97 -6.61
CA GLU A 90 6.77 10.21 -6.45
C GLU A 90 6.98 11.73 -6.46
N ALA A 91 7.94 12.20 -5.69
CA ALA A 91 8.29 13.61 -5.62
C ALA A 91 9.26 13.96 -6.74
N ASP A 92 8.81 14.87 -7.61
CA ASP A 92 9.68 15.46 -8.61
C ASP A 92 10.78 16.32 -7.97
N ASN A 93 11.93 16.40 -8.64
CA ASN A 93 13.09 17.19 -8.21
C ASN A 93 13.58 16.87 -6.78
N CYS A 94 13.36 15.64 -6.31
CA CYS A 94 13.86 15.15 -5.04
C CYS A 94 15.02 14.17 -5.27
N ALA A 95 16.25 14.60 -5.01
CA ALA A 95 17.45 13.77 -5.21
C ALA A 95 17.39 12.43 -4.45
N LEU A 96 16.79 12.43 -3.26
CA LEU A 96 16.63 11.23 -2.44
C LEU A 96 15.64 10.24 -3.07
N GLU A 97 14.52 10.72 -3.61
CA GLU A 97 13.56 9.84 -4.28
C GLU A 97 14.11 9.34 -5.62
N GLY A 98 14.77 10.20 -6.40
CA GLY A 98 15.46 9.78 -7.61
C GLY A 98 16.50 8.69 -7.34
N TYR A 99 17.27 8.80 -6.26
CA TYR A 99 18.22 7.77 -5.83
C TYR A 99 17.53 6.44 -5.47
N LYS A 100 16.43 6.48 -4.72
CA LYS A 100 15.65 5.28 -4.38
C LYS A 100 15.08 4.59 -5.62
N VAL A 101 14.49 5.35 -6.54
CA VAL A 101 13.97 4.81 -7.80
C VAL A 101 15.09 4.16 -8.61
N GLY A 102 16.27 4.80 -8.68
CA GLY A 102 17.46 4.23 -9.29
C GLY A 102 17.83 2.86 -8.71
N LEU A 103 17.97 2.77 -7.38
CA LEU A 103 18.27 1.52 -6.68
C LEU A 103 17.24 0.41 -6.95
N ILE A 104 15.94 0.74 -6.91
CA ILE A 104 14.86 -0.22 -7.14
C ILE A 104 14.88 -0.71 -8.59
N SER A 105 15.14 0.18 -9.55
CA SER A 105 15.22 -0.16 -10.97
C SER A 105 16.39 -1.10 -11.28
N GLU A 106 17.56 -0.85 -10.67
CA GLU A 106 18.75 -1.71 -10.76
C GLU A 106 18.53 -3.06 -10.08
N GLU A 107 17.80 -3.12 -8.96
CA GLU A 107 17.47 -4.38 -8.29
C GLU A 107 16.47 -5.22 -9.12
N ARG A 108 15.55 -4.56 -9.84
CA ARG A 108 14.51 -5.20 -10.65
C ARG A 108 15.04 -5.72 -12.01
N TRP A 109 16.07 -5.09 -12.58
CA TRP A 109 16.64 -5.43 -13.89
C TRP A 109 18.13 -5.86 -13.85
N GLY A 110 18.78 -5.76 -12.70
CA GLY A 110 20.15 -6.25 -12.52
C GLY A 110 20.25 -7.75 -12.73
N PRO A 111 21.44 -8.28 -13.07
CA PRO A 111 21.62 -9.72 -13.24
C PRO A 111 21.18 -10.40 -11.95
N ALA A 112 20.22 -11.33 -12.07
CA ALA A 112 19.68 -12.09 -10.94
C ALA A 112 20.85 -12.58 -10.07
N LYS A 113 21.08 -11.90 -8.94
CA LYS A 113 22.13 -12.28 -8.00
C LYS A 113 21.71 -13.59 -7.36
N GLY A 114 22.16 -14.69 -7.95
CA GLY A 114 22.35 -15.97 -7.31
C GLY A 114 21.16 -16.52 -6.56
N LEU A 115 20.12 -16.95 -7.28
CA LEU A 115 19.52 -18.24 -6.91
C LEU A 115 20.37 -19.30 -7.60
N GLY A 116 21.35 -19.81 -6.85
CA GLY A 116 22.08 -21.00 -7.25
C GLY A 116 21.08 -22.14 -7.47
N GLN A 117 21.17 -22.75 -8.65
CA GLN A 117 20.85 -24.16 -8.82
C GLN A 117 21.64 -24.96 -7.75
N PRO A 118 21.06 -26.02 -7.16
CA PRO A 118 20.46 -27.15 -7.87
C PRO A 118 18.94 -27.24 -7.81
#